data_AF-A0A966QSA7-F1
#
_entry.id   AF-A0A966QSA7-F1
#
_cell.length_a   1.000
_cell.length_b   1.000
_cell.length_c   1.000
_cell.angle_alpha   90.00
_cell.angle_beta   90.00
_cell.angle_gamma   90.00
#
_symmetry.space_group_name_H-M   'P 1'
#
loop_
_entity.id
_entity.type
_entity.pdbx_description
1 polymer ?
#
loop_
_entity_poly.entity_id
_entity_poly.type
_entity_poly.pdbx_seq_one_letter_code
_entity_poly.pdbx_strand_id
1 'polypeptide(L)'
;MLSSRSHELRNRTAPVRHDDRFPMQTINDDLSATEFAAVARVLAQAAVALDLVAPGFRTPPRIVGVDRTLRRFAPTLGGPTVSHSTSGARPGGVVSVVIKGRPLAAVVADMIEGVVVLNQLSPAESAHVRAALWRALDATSTARDVA
;
A
#
# COMPACT_ATOMS: atom_id res chain seq x y z
N MET A 1 -49.68 13.99 49.16
CA MET A 1 -49.02 15.16 48.55
C MET A 1 -47.51 14.98 48.70
N LEU A 2 -46.78 15.04 47.58
CA LEU A 2 -45.32 15.06 47.38
C LEU A 2 -44.52 13.82 47.89
N SER A 3 -43.98 12.96 47.01
CA SER A 3 -42.88 13.17 46.03
C SER A 3 -41.49 13.20 46.69
N SER A 4 -40.69 12.14 46.50
CA SER A 4 -39.43 12.20 45.74
C SER A 4 -38.41 11.12 46.13
N ARG A 5 -38.02 10.36 45.09
CA ARG A 5 -36.66 9.97 44.69
C ARG A 5 -35.86 9.12 45.69
N SER A 6 -35.76 7.81 45.46
CA SER A 6 -34.83 7.17 44.50
C SER A 6 -33.36 7.53 44.77
N HIS A 7 -32.65 6.65 45.49
CA HIS A 7 -31.24 6.36 45.23
C HIS A 7 -30.87 5.06 45.97
N GLU A 8 -31.09 3.93 45.31
CA GLU A 8 -30.42 2.68 45.67
C GLU A 8 -29.71 2.17 44.42
N LEU A 9 -28.42 2.51 44.34
CA LEU A 9 -27.50 2.08 43.29
C LEU A 9 -27.26 0.58 43.45
N ARG A 10 -28.09 -0.22 42.79
CA ARG A 10 -27.84 -1.64 42.57
C ARG A 10 -26.73 -1.78 41.53
N ASN A 11 -25.48 -1.75 41.98
CA ASN A 11 -24.33 -2.09 41.17
C ASN A 11 -24.28 -3.63 41.00
N ARG A 12 -25.15 -4.16 40.13
CA ARG A 12 -25.08 -5.54 39.65
C ARG A 12 -24.34 -5.55 38.32
N THR A 13 -23.02 -5.69 38.40
CA THR A 13 -22.17 -5.98 37.24
C THR A 13 -22.52 -7.36 36.72
N ALA A 14 -23.30 -7.43 35.63
CA ALA A 14 -23.43 -8.65 34.85
C ALA A 14 -22.06 -8.95 34.21
N PRO A 15 -21.61 -10.21 34.15
CA PRO A 15 -20.42 -10.53 33.38
C PRO A 15 -20.72 -10.24 31.91
N VAL A 16 -19.91 -9.39 31.30
CA VAL A 16 -19.88 -9.20 29.85
C VAL A 16 -19.57 -10.56 29.26
N ARG A 17 -20.58 -11.23 28.69
CA ARG A 17 -20.35 -12.39 27.83
C ARG A 17 -19.66 -11.85 26.58
N HIS A 18 -18.38 -12.15 26.42
CA HIS A 18 -17.74 -12.03 25.12
C HIS A 18 -18.48 -12.99 24.19
N ASP A 19 -19.34 -12.43 23.34
CA ASP A 19 -20.02 -13.15 22.29
C ASP A 19 -18.96 -13.45 21.21
N ASP A 20 -18.31 -14.61 21.29
CA ASP A 20 -17.29 -15.12 20.37
C ASP A 20 -17.86 -15.45 18.97
N ARG A 21 -18.86 -14.69 18.49
CA ARG A 21 -19.63 -14.97 17.26
C ARG A 21 -19.24 -14.14 16.05
N PHE A 22 -18.04 -13.59 16.03
CA PHE A 22 -17.34 -13.31 14.78
C PHE A 22 -15.93 -13.85 14.91
N PRO A 23 -15.59 -15.02 14.34
CA PRO A 23 -14.22 -15.23 13.97
C PRO A 23 -13.90 -14.11 12.98
N MET A 24 -13.28 -13.02 13.48
CA MET A 24 -12.51 -12.13 12.63
C MET A 24 -11.37 -13.02 12.15
N GLN A 25 -11.67 -13.74 11.07
CA GLN A 25 -10.78 -14.65 10.41
C GLN A 25 -9.67 -13.75 9.91
N THR A 26 -8.69 -13.54 10.78
CA THR A 26 -7.42 -12.96 10.43
C THR A 26 -6.74 -14.10 9.69
N ILE A 27 -7.20 -14.33 8.46
CA ILE A 27 -6.38 -14.97 7.46
C ILE A 27 -5.27 -13.94 7.26
N ASN A 28 -4.26 -14.00 8.13
CA ASN A 28 -2.99 -13.34 7.91
C ASN A 28 -2.39 -14.08 6.71
N ASP A 29 -2.92 -13.80 5.53
CA ASP A 29 -2.26 -14.11 4.27
C ASP A 29 -1.11 -13.11 4.18
N ASP A 30 -0.08 -13.41 4.97
CA ASP A 30 1.23 -12.81 4.81
C ASP A 30 1.61 -13.01 3.35
N LEU A 31 1.79 -11.91 2.63
CA LEU A 31 2.14 -11.94 1.22
C LEU A 31 3.38 -12.81 1.04
N SER A 32 3.27 -13.89 0.26
CA SER A 32 4.43 -14.71 -0.06
C SER A 32 5.42 -13.93 -0.92
N ALA A 33 6.69 -14.36 -0.95
CA ALA A 33 7.70 -13.73 -1.79
C ALA A 33 7.33 -13.77 -3.30
N THR A 34 6.63 -14.82 -3.72
CA THR A 34 6.16 -14.99 -5.11
C THR A 34 5.03 -14.02 -5.44
N GLU A 35 4.06 -13.87 -4.55
CA GLU A 35 2.96 -12.89 -4.72
C GLU A 35 3.50 -11.46 -4.69
N PHE A 36 4.43 -11.16 -3.78
CA PHE A 36 5.15 -9.88 -3.78
C PHE A 36 5.83 -9.60 -5.11
N ALA A 37 6.56 -10.57 -5.66
CA ALA A 37 7.23 -10.42 -6.95
C ALA A 37 6.22 -10.23 -8.10
N ALA A 38 5.05 -10.88 -8.04
CA ALA A 38 4.00 -10.71 -9.03
C ALA A 38 3.40 -9.30 -8.99
N VAL A 39 3.02 -8.81 -7.81
CA VAL A 39 2.52 -7.44 -7.60
C VAL A 39 3.55 -6.40 -8.06
N ALA A 40 4.82 -6.59 -7.66
CA ALA A 40 5.91 -5.69 -8.02
C ALA A 40 6.10 -5.56 -9.54
N ARG A 41 5.96 -6.67 -10.28
CA ARG A 41 6.07 -6.67 -11.75
C ARG A 41 4.92 -5.90 -12.39
N VAL A 42 3.68 -6.14 -11.96
CA VAL A 42 2.50 -5.43 -12.48
C VAL A 42 2.64 -3.92 -12.25
N LEU A 43 3.01 -3.51 -11.04
CA LEU A 43 3.20 -2.09 -10.71
C LEU A 43 4.35 -1.45 -11.50
N ALA A 44 5.46 -2.16 -11.69
CA ALA A 44 6.57 -1.66 -12.49
C ALA A 44 6.19 -1.49 -13.96
N GLN A 45 5.48 -2.47 -14.55
CA GLN A 45 5.00 -2.39 -15.92
C GLN A 45 3.99 -1.26 -16.11
N ALA A 46 3.03 -1.13 -15.19
CA ALA A 46 2.05 -0.05 -15.23
C ALA A 46 2.71 1.33 -15.07
N ALA A 47 3.71 1.47 -14.19
CA ALA A 47 4.48 2.70 -14.08
C ALA A 47 5.20 3.06 -15.38
N VAL A 48 5.85 2.10 -16.03
CA VAL A 48 6.49 2.31 -17.35
C VAL A 48 5.46 2.70 -18.42
N ALA A 49 4.29 2.05 -18.45
CA ALA A 49 3.22 2.35 -19.40
C ALA A 49 2.60 3.75 -19.18
N LEU A 50 2.61 4.23 -17.93
CA LEU A 50 2.27 5.61 -17.54
C LEU A 50 3.44 6.58 -17.71
N ASP A 51 4.51 6.14 -18.35
CA ASP A 51 5.66 6.97 -18.66
C ASP A 51 6.43 7.44 -17.42
N LEU A 52 6.38 6.69 -16.31
CA LEU A 52 7.03 6.99 -15.02
C LEU A 52 8.33 6.20 -14.80
N VAL A 53 9.15 6.63 -13.84
CA VAL A 53 10.21 5.79 -13.29
C VAL A 53 9.60 4.68 -12.47
N ALA A 54 9.82 3.43 -12.88
CA ALA A 54 9.50 2.26 -12.07
C ALA A 54 10.58 2.03 -10.99
N PRO A 55 10.22 1.97 -9.70
CA PRO A 55 11.18 1.61 -8.65
C PRO A 55 11.52 0.12 -8.70
N GLY A 56 12.71 -0.23 -8.23
CA GLY A 56 12.99 -1.58 -7.79
C GLY A 56 12.26 -1.86 -6.47
N PHE A 57 11.31 -2.79 -6.46
CA PHE A 57 10.63 -3.20 -5.22
C PHE A 57 11.44 -4.23 -4.44
N ARG A 58 11.50 -4.11 -3.11
CA ARG A 58 12.23 -5.00 -2.19
C ARG A 58 11.46 -5.20 -0.88
N THR A 59 11.88 -6.18 -0.11
CA THR A 59 11.33 -6.52 1.21
C THR A 59 12.39 -7.31 2.01
N PRO A 60 12.55 -7.09 3.33
CA PRO A 60 11.98 -6.00 4.13
C PRO A 60 12.80 -4.69 3.99
N PRO A 61 12.32 -3.56 4.55
CA PRO A 61 13.13 -2.36 4.73
C PRO A 61 14.33 -2.63 5.65
N ARG A 62 15.42 -1.87 5.46
CA ARG A 62 16.63 -1.97 6.32
C ARG A 62 16.56 -1.07 7.55
N ILE A 63 15.46 -0.36 7.74
CA ILE A 63 15.21 0.51 8.89
C ILE A 63 14.13 -0.16 9.74
N VAL A 64 14.46 -0.44 11.01
CA VAL A 64 13.55 -1.09 11.96
C VAL A 64 12.39 -0.16 12.31
N GLY A 65 11.19 -0.73 12.41
CA GLY A 65 9.98 0.02 12.82
C GLY A 65 9.36 0.90 11.74
N VAL A 66 9.82 0.78 10.48
CA VAL A 66 9.29 1.55 9.36
C VAL A 66 8.65 0.62 8.33
N ASP A 67 7.41 0.91 7.96
CA ASP A 67 6.62 0.11 7.01
C ASP A 67 7.14 0.21 5.56
N ARG A 68 7.67 1.38 5.16
CA ARG A 68 8.25 1.59 3.83
C ARG A 68 9.48 2.51 3.85
N THR A 69 10.47 2.20 3.01
CA THR A 69 11.62 3.09 2.77
C THR A 69 11.82 3.32 1.28
N LEU A 70 12.22 4.54 0.91
CA LEU A 70 12.60 4.89 -0.46
C LEU A 70 14.09 5.30 -0.48
N ARG A 71 14.88 4.68 -1.37
CA ARG A 71 16.25 5.11 -1.68
C ARG A 71 16.30 5.58 -3.13
N ARG A 72 16.64 6.85 -3.36
CA ARG A 72 16.85 7.39 -4.71
C ARG A 72 18.29 7.15 -5.17
N PHE A 73 18.45 6.92 -6.45
CA PHE A 73 19.75 6.89 -7.12
C PHE A 73 20.02 8.23 -7.77
N ALA A 74 21.30 8.58 -7.88
CA ALA A 74 21.71 9.71 -8.70
C ALA A 74 21.17 9.50 -10.12
N PRO A 75 20.64 10.56 -10.76
CA PRO A 75 20.06 10.41 -12.07
C PRO A 75 21.14 10.01 -13.08
N THR A 76 20.84 9.00 -13.89
CA THR A 76 21.71 8.58 -14.98
C THR A 76 21.53 9.55 -16.15
N LEU A 77 22.63 10.15 -16.63
CA LEU A 77 22.63 10.87 -17.91
C LEU A 77 22.24 9.89 -19.02
N GLY A 78 21.20 10.23 -19.80
CA GLY A 78 20.84 9.49 -21.03
C GLY A 78 19.65 8.52 -20.95
N GLY A 79 18.77 8.62 -19.93
CA GLY A 79 17.50 7.88 -19.93
C GLY A 79 16.49 8.44 -20.95
N PRO A 80 15.52 7.63 -21.44
CA PRO A 80 14.48 8.12 -22.32
C PRO A 80 13.79 9.35 -21.71
N THR A 81 13.79 10.45 -22.48
CA THR A 81 13.09 11.69 -22.12
C THR A 81 11.64 11.46 -22.42
N VAL A 82 10.81 11.60 -21.40
CA VAL A 82 9.39 11.36 -21.55
C VAL A 82 8.60 12.48 -20.89
N SER A 83 7.41 12.73 -21.42
CA SER A 83 6.76 14.03 -21.34
C SER A 83 6.04 14.22 -20.01
N HIS A 84 6.65 14.98 -19.10
CA HIS A 84 6.03 16.05 -18.29
C HIS A 84 7.13 16.82 -17.53
N SER A 85 7.80 17.70 -18.26
CA SER A 85 8.63 18.82 -17.78
C SER A 85 9.97 18.55 -17.07
N THR A 86 11.02 19.08 -17.72
CA THR A 86 12.36 19.45 -17.25
C THR A 86 13.39 18.35 -17.00
N SER A 87 14.33 18.31 -17.95
CA SER A 87 15.76 17.99 -17.77
C SER A 87 16.12 16.53 -17.49
N GLY A 88 16.19 15.73 -18.57
CA GLY A 88 17.28 14.79 -18.95
C GLY A 88 17.84 13.74 -17.98
N ALA A 89 17.43 13.73 -16.71
CA ALA A 89 18.09 12.99 -15.65
C ALA A 89 17.01 12.45 -14.71
N ARG A 90 16.60 11.19 -14.92
CA ARG A 90 15.59 10.53 -14.08
C ARG A 90 16.25 9.84 -12.89
N PRO A 91 15.86 10.17 -11.64
CA PRO A 91 16.34 9.43 -10.49
C PRO A 91 15.70 8.04 -10.50
N GLY A 92 16.51 6.99 -10.66
CA GLY A 92 16.08 5.65 -10.31
C GLY A 92 15.81 5.54 -8.81
N GLY A 93 15.17 4.47 -8.35
CA GLY A 93 14.98 4.28 -6.92
C GLY A 93 14.62 2.85 -6.53
N VAL A 94 14.79 2.56 -5.24
CA VAL A 94 14.35 1.31 -4.61
C VAL A 94 13.33 1.64 -3.53
N VAL A 95 12.17 0.98 -3.60
CA VAL A 95 11.13 1.01 -2.57
C VAL A 95 11.20 -0.33 -1.85
N SER A 96 11.47 -0.29 -0.54
CA SER A 96 11.36 -1.47 0.30
C SER A 96 10.13 -1.37 1.19
N VAL A 97 9.34 -2.44 1.32
CA VAL A 97 8.14 -2.49 2.17
C VAL A 97 8.13 -3.70 3.09
N VAL A 98 7.51 -3.57 4.27
CA VAL A 98 7.20 -4.71 5.14
C VAL A 98 6.02 -5.47 4.54
N ILE A 99 6.10 -6.81 4.51
CA ILE A 99 5.03 -7.68 4.00
C ILE A 99 4.46 -8.64 5.03
N LYS A 100 5.21 -8.95 6.11
CA LYS A 100 4.78 -9.89 7.15
C LYS A 100 3.88 -9.19 8.16
N GLY A 101 2.80 -9.84 8.58
CA GLY A 101 1.81 -9.32 9.51
C GLY A 101 1.08 -8.09 8.98
N ARG A 102 1.08 -7.87 7.65
CA ARG A 102 0.45 -6.70 7.02
C ARG A 102 -0.62 -7.14 6.04
N PRO A 103 -1.82 -6.52 6.06
CA PRO A 103 -2.82 -6.75 5.04
C PRO A 103 -2.26 -6.45 3.66
N LEU A 104 -2.56 -7.30 2.67
CA LEU A 104 -2.14 -7.13 1.27
C LEU A 104 -2.37 -5.70 0.77
N ALA A 105 -3.56 -5.14 1.03
CA ALA A 105 -3.91 -3.78 0.59
C ALA A 105 -2.97 -2.70 1.16
N ALA A 106 -2.49 -2.85 2.40
CA ALA A 106 -1.57 -1.91 3.02
C ALA A 106 -0.16 -2.01 2.38
N VAL A 107 0.29 -3.23 2.09
CA VAL A 107 1.56 -3.46 1.37
C VAL A 107 1.51 -2.83 -0.01
N VAL A 108 0.44 -3.07 -0.78
CA VAL A 108 0.24 -2.52 -2.11
C VAL A 108 0.16 -0.99 -2.07
N ALA A 109 -0.57 -0.43 -1.11
CA ALA A 109 -0.67 1.02 -0.94
C ALA A 109 0.71 1.66 -0.73
N ASP A 110 1.58 1.04 0.08
CA ASP A 110 2.95 1.53 0.28
C ASP A 110 3.83 1.40 -0.97
N MET A 111 3.64 0.34 -1.76
CA MET A 111 4.33 0.18 -3.05
C MET A 111 3.91 1.28 -4.04
N ILE A 112 2.61 1.53 -4.16
CA ILE A 112 2.03 2.58 -5.01
C ILE A 112 2.51 3.97 -4.57
N GLU A 113 2.47 4.26 -3.27
CA GLU A 113 2.94 5.54 -2.75
C GLU A 113 4.45 5.71 -2.99
N GLY A 114 5.22 4.62 -2.97
CA GLY A 114 6.62 4.62 -3.38
C GLY A 114 6.84 5.08 -4.82
N VAL A 115 5.97 4.69 -5.76
CA VAL A 115 6.01 5.16 -7.16
C VAL A 115 5.71 6.65 -7.23
N VAL A 116 4.66 7.11 -6.55
CA VAL A 116 4.25 8.52 -6.54
C VAL A 116 5.36 9.40 -5.99
N VAL A 117 5.90 9.06 -4.81
CA VAL A 117 6.96 9.83 -4.17
C VAL A 117 8.22 9.83 -5.03
N LEU A 118 8.63 8.68 -5.60
CA LEU A 118 9.81 8.62 -6.48
C LEU A 118 9.69 9.59 -7.67
N ASN A 119 8.52 9.66 -8.27
CA ASN A 119 8.28 10.49 -9.45
C ASN A 119 7.95 11.96 -9.16
N GLN A 120 7.83 12.35 -7.88
CA GLN A 120 7.62 13.75 -7.46
C GLN A 120 6.41 14.41 -8.15
N LEU A 121 5.33 13.64 -8.29
CA LEU A 121 4.14 14.05 -9.00
C LEU A 121 3.39 15.16 -8.28
N SER A 122 2.70 16.03 -9.02
CA SER A 122 1.75 16.98 -8.44
C SER A 122 0.59 16.25 -7.74
N PRO A 123 -0.19 16.91 -6.88
CA PRO A 123 -1.32 16.28 -6.20
C PRO A 123 -2.34 15.65 -7.16
N ALA A 124 -2.65 16.34 -8.27
CA ALA A 124 -3.59 15.86 -9.27
C ALA A 124 -3.05 14.62 -10.01
N GLU A 125 -1.80 14.67 -10.48
CA GLU A 125 -1.15 13.52 -11.15
C GLU A 125 -1.05 12.32 -10.20
N SER A 126 -0.70 12.56 -8.94
CA SER A 126 -0.63 11.54 -7.91
C SER A 126 -1.95 10.80 -7.74
N ALA A 127 -3.08 11.52 -7.72
CA ALA A 127 -4.41 10.90 -7.62
C ALA A 127 -4.72 10.00 -8.83
N HIS A 128 -4.43 10.47 -10.05
CA HIS A 128 -4.64 9.71 -11.27
C HIS A 128 -3.74 8.46 -11.34
N VAL A 129 -2.47 8.60 -10.98
CA VAL A 129 -1.50 7.49 -10.98
C VAL A 129 -1.87 6.43 -9.95
N ARG A 130 -2.27 6.83 -8.72
CA ARG A 130 -2.77 5.85 -7.73
C ARG A 130 -3.94 5.04 -8.28
N ALA A 131 -4.94 5.71 -8.85
CA ALA A 131 -6.10 5.04 -9.43
C ALA A 131 -5.71 4.11 -10.59
N ALA A 132 -4.79 4.53 -11.46
CA ALA A 132 -4.33 3.72 -12.58
C ALA A 132 -3.56 2.46 -12.13
N LEU A 133 -2.68 2.58 -11.13
CA LEU A 133 -1.90 1.45 -10.60
C LEU A 133 -2.78 0.42 -9.89
N TRP A 134 -3.80 0.85 -9.16
CA TRP A 134 -4.81 -0.07 -8.59
C TRP A 134 -5.57 -0.83 -9.68
N ARG A 135 -6.07 -0.13 -10.71
CA ARG A 135 -6.76 -0.77 -11.84
C ARG A 135 -5.89 -1.81 -12.56
N ALA A 136 -4.58 -1.57 -12.67
CA ALA A 136 -3.67 -2.54 -13.29
C ALA A 136 -3.56 -3.86 -12.51
N LEU A 137 -3.63 -3.79 -11.17
CA LEU A 137 -3.66 -4.97 -10.31
C LEU A 137 -4.98 -5.73 -10.45
N ASP A 138 -6.12 -5.02 -10.42
CA ASP A 138 -7.45 -5.61 -10.58
C ASP A 138 -7.63 -6.29 -11.95
N ALA A 139 -7.10 -5.68 -13.01
CA ALA A 139 -7.13 -6.26 -14.34
C ALA A 139 -6.32 -7.57 -14.41
N THR A 140 -5.19 -7.63 -13.69
CA THR A 140 -4.32 -8.82 -13.67
C THR A 140 -4.91 -9.93 -12.80
N SER A 141 -5.57 -9.62 -11.68
CA SER A 141 -6.27 -10.64 -10.88
C SER A 141 -7.42 -11.25 -11.67
N THR A 142 -8.24 -10.40 -12.30
CA THR A 142 -9.34 -10.84 -13.16
C THR A 142 -8.85 -11.74 -14.30
N ALA A 143 -7.72 -11.40 -14.94
CA ALA A 143 -7.13 -12.21 -15.99
C ALA A 143 -6.62 -13.59 -15.52
N ARG A 144 -6.26 -13.74 -14.23
CA ARG A 144 -5.89 -15.04 -13.64
C ARG A 144 -7.10 -15.90 -13.32
N ASP A 145 -8.20 -15.29 -12.90
CA ASP A 145 -9.42 -16.02 -12.50
C ASP A 145 -10.18 -16.63 -13.70
N VAL A 146 -9.92 -16.15 -14.91
CA VAL A 146 -10.57 -16.60 -16.16
C VAL A 146 -9.76 -17.61 -16.98
N ALA A 147 -8.52 -17.92 -16.58
CA ALA A 147 -7.58 -18.78 -17.30
C ALA A 147 -7.48 -20.18 -16.69
#